data_AF-A0A9D3AP13-F1
#
_entry.id   AF-A0A9D3AP13-F1
#
_cell.length_a   1.000
_cell.length_b   1.000
_cell.length_c   1.000
_cell.angle_alpha   90.00
_cell.angle_beta   90.00
_cell.angle_gamma   90.00
#
_symmetry.space_group_name_H-M   'P 1'
#
loop_
_entity.id
_entity.type
_entity.pdbx_description
1 polymer ?
#
loop_
_entity_poly.entity_id
_entity_poly.type
_entity_poly.pdbx_seq_one_letter_code
_entity_poly.pdbx_strand_id
1 'polypeptide(L)'
;MNGGKSFVSGVLAGACIALGGVAYLSVSSKALGALIFCVGLFSIYTLGLSLFTGKVCYVFFARERSYVLSLPLIWLGNLAGAALVALAAGATRLGGDLARQAAQLCQIKLDDGWLSLFLLGVLCNLFIYIAVEGFQQSPHQIGKYLAIFFGVTGFILSGYEHCVADMFYFTMAGLWSWDTLLRLLVITLGNAVGGVAFALVRSWLSGDQRERGPPANSPL
;
A
#
# COMPACT_ATOMS: atom_id res chain seq x y z
N MET A 1 -10.84 6.66 15.62
CA MET A 1 -11.90 6.84 14.59
C MET A 1 -13.02 5.86 14.87
N ASN A 2 -14.28 6.17 14.55
CA ASN A 2 -15.31 5.12 14.55
C ASN A 2 -14.99 4.11 13.44
N GLY A 3 -15.33 2.82 13.61
CA GLY A 3 -14.95 1.78 12.66
C GLY A 3 -15.45 2.03 11.23
N GLY A 4 -16.64 2.63 11.09
CA GLY A 4 -17.20 2.99 9.79
C GLY A 4 -16.39 4.04 9.02
N LYS A 5 -15.90 5.10 9.70
CA LYS A 5 -15.02 6.11 9.08
C LYS A 5 -13.69 5.50 8.66
N SER A 6 -13.11 4.59 9.47
CA SER A 6 -11.89 3.87 9.10
C SER A 6 -12.07 3.02 7.85
N PHE A 7 -13.18 2.30 7.76
CA PHE A 7 -13.50 1.51 6.58
C PHE A 7 -13.67 2.37 5.33
N VAL A 8 -14.49 3.43 5.38
CA VAL A 8 -14.72 4.33 4.23
C VAL A 8 -13.43 5.03 3.79
N SER A 9 -12.63 5.51 4.75
CA SER A 9 -11.30 6.07 4.46
C SER A 9 -10.39 5.02 3.80
N GLY A 10 -10.46 3.76 4.25
CA GLY A 10 -9.80 2.63 3.63
C GLY A 10 -10.25 2.35 2.20
N VAL A 11 -11.55 2.42 1.92
CA VAL A 11 -12.09 2.27 0.56
C VAL A 11 -11.50 3.33 -0.38
N LEU A 12 -11.49 4.59 0.05
CA LEU A 12 -10.91 5.65 -0.77
C LEU A 12 -9.40 5.47 -0.98
N ALA A 13 -8.66 5.05 0.06
CA ALA A 13 -7.23 4.78 -0.08
C ALA A 13 -6.94 3.61 -1.04
N GLY A 14 -7.71 2.52 -0.96
CA GLY A 14 -7.61 1.40 -1.89
C GLY A 14 -7.89 1.81 -3.34
N ALA A 15 -8.91 2.66 -3.54
CA ALA A 15 -9.21 3.24 -4.84
C ALA A 15 -8.06 4.11 -5.37
N CYS A 16 -7.43 4.94 -4.53
CA CYS A 16 -6.25 5.73 -4.93
C CYS A 16 -5.08 4.84 -5.37
N ILE A 17 -4.76 3.77 -4.63
CA ILE A 17 -3.72 2.81 -5.06
C ILE A 17 -4.08 2.16 -6.40
N ALA A 18 -5.34 1.74 -6.57
CA ALA A 18 -5.81 1.14 -7.82
C ALA A 18 -5.78 2.11 -9.00
N LEU A 19 -6.05 3.41 -8.81
CA LEU A 19 -5.86 4.42 -9.86
C LEU A 19 -4.39 4.52 -10.29
N GLY A 20 -3.45 4.43 -9.34
CA GLY A 20 -2.02 4.28 -9.64
C GLY A 20 -1.74 2.99 -10.44
N GLY A 21 -2.37 1.88 -10.06
CA GLY A 21 -2.29 0.60 -10.76
C GLY A 21 -2.80 0.66 -12.20
N VAL A 22 -3.96 1.31 -12.44
CA VAL A 22 -4.48 1.55 -13.79
C VAL A 22 -3.48 2.35 -14.62
N ALA A 23 -2.91 3.41 -14.05
CA ALA A 23 -1.93 4.22 -14.76
C ALA A 23 -0.64 3.44 -15.08
N TYR A 24 -0.16 2.62 -14.14
CA TYR A 24 1.00 1.74 -14.35
C TYR A 24 0.76 0.74 -15.48
N LEU A 25 -0.40 0.08 -15.51
CA LEU A 25 -0.77 -0.87 -16.56
C LEU A 25 -1.14 -0.18 -17.90
N SER A 26 -1.34 1.14 -17.91
CA SER A 26 -1.70 1.87 -19.14
C SER A 26 -0.48 2.31 -19.95
N VAL A 27 0.74 2.07 -19.47
CA VAL A 27 1.98 2.48 -20.14
C VAL A 27 2.92 1.30 -20.35
N SER A 28 3.62 1.30 -21.47
CA SER A 28 4.52 0.18 -21.81
C SER A 28 5.85 0.21 -21.08
N SER A 29 6.29 1.38 -20.60
CA SER A 29 7.56 1.54 -19.89
C SER A 29 7.37 1.33 -18.39
N LYS A 30 8.03 0.30 -17.83
CA LYS A 30 8.04 0.04 -16.38
C LYS A 30 8.48 1.28 -15.58
N ALA A 31 9.47 2.02 -16.10
CA ALA A 31 9.96 3.23 -15.46
C ALA A 31 8.90 4.34 -15.46
N LEU A 32 8.26 4.60 -16.59
CA LEU A 32 7.20 5.60 -16.66
C LEU A 32 5.99 5.21 -15.80
N GLY A 33 5.64 3.92 -15.79
CA GLY A 33 4.57 3.38 -14.95
C GLY A 33 4.84 3.61 -13.48
N ALA A 34 6.07 3.30 -13.02
CA ALA A 34 6.47 3.49 -11.62
C ALA A 34 6.37 4.96 -11.17
N LEU A 35 6.78 5.89 -12.05
CA LEU A 35 6.68 7.33 -11.78
C LEU A 35 5.23 7.78 -11.64
N ILE A 36 4.34 7.36 -12.55
CA ILE A 36 2.94 7.78 -12.55
C ILE A 36 2.13 7.09 -11.43
N PHE A 37 2.52 5.87 -11.01
CA PHE A 37 1.90 5.18 -9.87
C PHE A 37 1.95 6.01 -8.58
N CYS A 38 2.92 6.94 -8.45
CA CYS A 38 3.03 7.86 -7.32
C CYS A 38 1.75 8.65 -7.04
N VAL A 39 0.87 8.86 -8.04
CA VAL A 39 -0.45 9.48 -7.87
C VAL A 39 -1.25 8.80 -6.74
N GLY A 40 -1.17 7.47 -6.61
CA GLY A 40 -1.93 6.75 -5.58
C GLY A 40 -1.54 7.16 -4.16
N LEU A 41 -0.25 7.04 -3.82
CA LEU A 41 0.22 7.40 -2.47
C LEU A 41 0.18 8.91 -2.23
N PHE A 42 0.44 9.71 -3.26
CA PHE A 42 0.29 11.16 -3.21
C PHE A 42 -1.14 11.57 -2.80
N SER A 43 -2.16 11.02 -3.46
CA SER A 43 -3.56 11.32 -3.15
C SER A 43 -3.93 10.91 -1.72
N ILE A 44 -3.46 9.74 -1.26
CA ILE A 44 -3.73 9.25 0.09
C ILE A 44 -3.22 10.23 1.15
N TYR A 45 -1.97 10.67 1.04
CA TYR A 45 -1.36 11.56 2.01
C TYR A 45 -1.87 13.01 1.91
N THR A 46 -2.24 13.44 0.70
CA THR A 46 -2.84 14.77 0.49
C THR A 46 -4.26 14.84 1.06
N LEU A 47 -5.03 13.76 0.95
CA LEU A 47 -6.44 13.68 1.37
C LEU A 47 -6.61 13.12 2.79
N GLY A 48 -5.53 12.63 3.43
CA GLY A 48 -5.59 12.07 4.78
C GLY A 48 -6.33 10.74 4.87
N LEU A 49 -6.12 9.87 3.87
CA LEU A 49 -6.81 8.58 3.77
C LEU A 49 -6.05 7.46 4.49
N SER A 50 -6.79 6.43 4.90
CA SER A 50 -6.26 5.33 5.68
C SER A 50 -5.76 4.20 4.78
N LEU A 51 -4.44 4.10 4.61
CA LEU A 51 -3.80 2.98 3.93
C LEU A 51 -3.21 2.01 4.95
N PHE A 52 -3.53 0.72 4.82
CA PHE A 52 -3.07 -0.33 5.75
C PHE A 52 -1.54 -0.33 5.88
N THR A 53 -0.82 -0.35 4.76
CA THR A 53 0.65 -0.45 4.73
C THR A 53 1.35 0.74 5.39
N GLY A 54 0.74 1.93 5.35
CA GLY A 54 1.22 3.10 6.09
C GLY A 54 0.86 3.08 7.58
N LYS A 55 -0.39 2.72 7.93
CA LYS A 55 -0.87 2.71 9.31
C LYS A 55 -0.25 1.57 10.14
N VAL A 56 -0.03 0.40 9.54
CA VAL A 56 0.51 -0.78 10.27
C VAL A 56 1.90 -0.53 10.86
N CYS A 57 2.69 0.36 10.26
CA CYS A 57 4.01 0.79 10.77
C CYS A 57 3.95 1.29 12.21
N TYR A 58 2.84 1.90 12.63
CA TYR A 58 2.69 2.54 13.93
C TYR A 58 1.91 1.72 14.95
N VAL A 59 1.61 0.45 14.65
CA VAL A 59 0.74 -0.40 15.50
C VAL A 59 1.24 -0.51 16.94
N PHE A 60 2.56 -0.57 17.17
CA PHE A 60 3.16 -0.65 18.50
C PHE A 60 3.33 0.72 19.19
N PHE A 61 3.13 1.82 18.46
CA PHE A 61 3.13 3.18 18.99
C PHE A 61 1.70 3.71 19.22
N ALA A 62 0.68 2.90 18.93
CA ALA A 62 -0.70 3.25 19.09
C ALA A 62 -1.05 3.45 20.58
N ARG A 63 -1.56 4.64 20.92
CA ARG A 63 -2.02 4.96 22.28
C ARG A 63 -3.38 4.36 22.61
N GLU A 64 -4.18 4.08 21.60
CA GLU A 64 -5.54 3.58 21.73
C GLU A 64 -5.71 2.23 21.05
N ARG A 65 -6.41 1.31 21.72
CA ARG A 65 -6.79 0.00 21.15
C ARG A 65 -7.65 0.15 19.89
N SER A 66 -8.40 1.24 19.77
CA SER A 66 -9.24 1.60 18.62
C SER A 66 -8.43 1.64 17.31
N TYR A 67 -7.18 2.09 17.36
CA TYR A 67 -6.28 2.15 16.21
C TYR A 67 -5.94 0.75 15.69
N VAL A 68 -5.50 -0.14 16.59
CA VAL A 68 -5.12 -1.52 16.25
C VAL A 68 -6.33 -2.28 15.68
N LEU A 69 -7.50 -2.12 16.30
CA LEU A 69 -8.75 -2.73 15.83
C LEU A 69 -9.23 -2.16 14.49
N SER A 70 -8.75 -0.97 14.10
CA SER A 70 -9.08 -0.38 12.80
C SER A 70 -8.25 -0.95 11.65
N LEU A 71 -7.08 -1.54 11.90
CA LEU A 71 -6.19 -2.03 10.84
C LEU A 71 -6.84 -3.11 9.95
N PRO A 72 -7.53 -4.14 10.50
CA PRO A 72 -8.24 -5.09 9.65
C PRO A 72 -9.38 -4.45 8.85
N LEU A 73 -10.10 -3.49 9.44
CA LEU A 73 -11.16 -2.75 8.74
C LEU A 73 -10.59 -1.89 7.61
N ILE A 74 -9.44 -1.26 7.83
CA ILE A 74 -8.74 -0.48 6.81
C ILE A 74 -8.25 -1.41 5.69
N TRP A 75 -7.68 -2.57 6.01
CA TRP A 75 -7.25 -3.56 5.01
C TRP A 75 -8.42 -4.05 4.15
N LEU A 76 -9.56 -4.36 4.77
CA LEU A 76 -10.79 -4.75 4.07
C LEU A 76 -11.35 -3.59 3.23
N GLY A 77 -11.30 -2.36 3.75
CA GLY A 77 -11.66 -1.17 2.99
C GLY A 77 -10.74 -1.00 1.77
N ASN A 78 -9.43 -1.13 1.95
CA ASN A 78 -8.45 -1.05 0.87
C ASN A 78 -8.73 -2.08 -0.23
N LEU A 79 -9.05 -3.34 0.14
CA LEU A 79 -9.47 -4.37 -0.80
C LEU A 79 -10.74 -3.96 -1.56
N ALA A 80 -11.78 -3.52 -0.86
CA ALA A 80 -13.04 -3.10 -1.49
C ALA A 80 -12.82 -1.93 -2.46
N GLY A 81 -12.04 -0.92 -2.08
CA GLY A 81 -11.70 0.21 -2.95
C GLY A 81 -10.89 -0.19 -4.18
N ALA A 82 -9.88 -1.04 -4.00
CA ALA A 82 -9.07 -1.55 -5.08
C ALA A 82 -9.90 -2.38 -6.08
N ALA A 83 -10.78 -3.23 -5.56
CA ALA A 83 -11.67 -4.05 -6.35
C ALA A 83 -12.70 -3.21 -7.12
N LEU A 84 -13.29 -2.18 -6.50
CA LEU A 84 -14.24 -1.28 -7.16
C LEU A 84 -13.61 -0.59 -8.37
N VAL A 85 -12.38 -0.07 -8.25
CA VAL A 85 -11.67 0.56 -9.37
C VAL A 85 -11.30 -0.47 -10.44
N ALA A 86 -10.82 -1.67 -10.06
CA ALA A 86 -10.51 -2.73 -11.00
C ALA A 86 -11.75 -3.15 -11.82
N LEU A 87 -12.88 -3.39 -11.16
CA LEU A 87 -14.13 -3.78 -11.82
C LEU A 87 -14.66 -2.66 -12.71
N ALA A 88 -14.61 -1.40 -12.25
CA ALA A 88 -15.03 -0.25 -13.05
C ALA A 88 -14.14 -0.08 -14.29
N ALA A 89 -12.82 -0.14 -14.15
CA ALA A 89 -11.88 -0.05 -15.26
C ALA A 89 -12.04 -1.23 -16.24
N GLY A 90 -12.26 -2.44 -15.70
CA GLY A 90 -12.52 -3.67 -16.46
C GLY A 90 -13.80 -3.63 -17.29
N ALA A 91 -14.81 -2.88 -16.86
CA ALA A 91 -16.04 -2.67 -17.62
C ALA A 91 -15.91 -1.62 -18.75
N THR A 92 -14.76 -0.98 -18.90
CA THR A 92 -14.50 -0.01 -19.97
C THR A 92 -13.77 -0.65 -21.16
N ARG A 93 -13.56 0.12 -22.24
CA ARG A 93 -12.70 -0.28 -23.37
C ARG A 93 -11.26 -0.64 -22.98
N LEU A 94 -10.79 -0.20 -21.81
CA LEU A 94 -9.44 -0.50 -21.31
C LEU A 94 -9.32 -1.92 -20.73
N GLY A 95 -10.44 -2.53 -20.35
CA GLY A 95 -10.47 -3.71 -19.49
C GLY A 95 -9.68 -4.90 -20.02
N GLY A 96 -9.77 -5.19 -21.32
CA GLY A 96 -9.08 -6.32 -21.94
C GLY A 96 -7.56 -6.22 -21.86
N ASP A 97 -7.00 -5.04 -22.09
CA ASP A 97 -5.54 -4.83 -22.01
C ASP A 97 -5.06 -4.77 -20.55
N LEU A 98 -5.81 -4.09 -19.68
CA LEU A 98 -5.50 -4.03 -18.24
C LEU A 98 -5.51 -5.42 -17.61
N ALA A 99 -6.51 -6.25 -17.93
CA ALA A 99 -6.63 -7.61 -17.40
C ALA A 99 -5.45 -8.49 -17.85
N ARG A 100 -5.06 -8.38 -19.12
CA ARG A 100 -3.92 -9.14 -19.67
C ARG A 100 -2.61 -8.78 -18.98
N GLN A 101 -2.34 -7.49 -18.79
CA GLN A 101 -1.12 -7.06 -18.10
C GLN A 101 -1.16 -7.40 -16.60
N ALA A 102 -2.29 -7.22 -15.93
CA ALA A 102 -2.46 -7.62 -14.54
C ALA A 102 -2.23 -9.13 -14.36
N ALA A 103 -2.71 -9.96 -15.28
CA ALA A 103 -2.50 -11.40 -15.26
C ALA A 103 -1.02 -11.78 -15.37
N GLN A 104 -0.25 -11.09 -16.22
CA GLN A 104 1.21 -11.30 -16.31
C GLN A 104 1.92 -11.00 -14.99
N LEU A 105 1.56 -9.90 -14.30
CA LEU A 105 2.12 -9.58 -12.99
C LEU A 105 1.70 -10.61 -11.92
N CYS A 106 0.43 -11.05 -11.94
CA CYS A 106 -0.05 -12.07 -11.02
C CYS A 106 0.66 -13.40 -11.23
N GLN A 107 0.95 -13.78 -12.48
CA GLN A 107 1.63 -15.04 -12.80
C GLN A 107 3.04 -15.10 -12.19
N ILE A 108 3.80 -14.00 -12.25
CA ILE A 108 5.12 -13.89 -11.60
C ILE A 108 5.01 -14.23 -10.11
N LYS A 109 3.97 -13.72 -9.43
CA LYS A 109 3.74 -13.96 -7.99
C LYS A 109 3.29 -15.39 -7.70
N LEU A 110 2.52 -15.99 -8.60
CA LEU A 110 2.03 -17.37 -8.47
C LEU A 110 3.16 -18.38 -8.68
N ASP A 111 4.13 -18.05 -9.52
CA ASP A 111 5.30 -18.89 -9.78
C ASP A 111 6.43 -18.68 -8.74
N ASP A 112 6.30 -17.68 -7.85
CA ASP A 112 7.29 -17.38 -6.83
C ASP A 112 7.11 -18.21 -5.54
N GLY A 113 8.18 -18.36 -4.77
CA GLY A 113 8.19 -19.05 -3.48
C GLY A 113 7.63 -18.21 -2.33
N TRP A 114 7.01 -18.87 -1.35
CA TRP A 114 6.41 -18.21 -0.19
C TRP A 114 7.35 -17.30 0.60
N LEU A 115 8.60 -17.75 0.82
CA LEU A 115 9.61 -16.95 1.52
C LEU A 115 10.02 -15.71 0.69
N SER A 116 10.12 -15.85 -0.64
CA SER A 116 10.42 -14.73 -1.53
C SER A 116 9.33 -13.66 -1.44
N LEU A 117 8.06 -14.05 -1.62
CA LEU A 117 6.93 -13.12 -1.50
C LEU A 117 6.87 -12.40 -0.14
N PHE A 118 7.16 -13.12 0.94
CA PHE A 118 7.25 -12.52 2.27
C PHE A 118 8.36 -11.46 2.33
N LEU A 119 9.57 -11.78 1.88
CA LEU A 119 10.72 -10.86 1.90
C LEU A 119 10.51 -9.66 0.97
N LEU A 120 9.94 -9.87 -0.22
CA LEU A 120 9.54 -8.79 -1.14
C LEU A 120 8.52 -7.87 -0.47
N GLY A 121 7.58 -8.41 0.30
CA GLY A 121 6.66 -7.63 1.13
C GLY A 121 7.37 -6.80 2.20
N VAL A 122 8.34 -7.39 2.90
CA VAL A 122 9.16 -6.69 3.91
C VAL A 122 9.90 -5.51 3.29
N LEU A 123 10.58 -5.73 2.16
CA LEU A 123 11.34 -4.70 1.46
C LEU A 123 10.43 -3.61 0.89
N CYS A 124 9.25 -3.96 0.37
CA CYS A 124 8.28 -2.97 -0.07
C CYS A 124 7.93 -2.00 1.06
N ASN A 125 7.57 -2.51 2.24
CA ASN A 125 7.05 -1.65 3.29
C ASN A 125 8.14 -0.86 4.03
N LEU A 126 9.42 -1.23 3.85
CA LEU A 126 10.54 -0.37 4.21
C LEU A 126 10.54 0.93 3.38
N PHE A 127 10.35 0.82 2.05
CA PHE A 127 10.22 1.99 1.17
C PHE A 127 8.98 2.81 1.51
N ILE A 128 7.84 2.15 1.80
CA ILE A 128 6.64 2.85 2.26
C ILE A 128 6.92 3.60 3.55
N TYR A 129 7.51 2.97 4.57
CA TYR A 129 7.86 3.65 5.82
C TYR A 129 8.72 4.91 5.57
N ILE A 130 9.75 4.82 4.73
CA ILE A 130 10.60 5.95 4.37
C ILE A 130 9.78 7.07 3.70
N ALA A 131 8.87 6.71 2.80
CA ALA A 131 7.97 7.67 2.15
C ALA A 131 7.07 8.40 3.15
N VAL A 132 6.45 7.64 4.06
CA VAL A 132 5.52 8.15 5.07
C VAL A 132 6.24 9.07 6.04
N GLU A 133 7.38 8.64 6.59
CA GLU A 133 8.15 9.45 7.52
C GLU A 133 8.70 10.71 6.86
N GLY A 134 9.21 10.61 5.63
CA GLY A 134 9.66 11.79 4.88
C GLY A 134 8.52 12.78 4.63
N PHE A 135 7.31 12.29 4.34
CA PHE A 135 6.12 13.13 4.20
C PHE A 135 5.72 13.81 5.53
N GLN A 136 5.78 13.08 6.64
CA GLN A 136 5.38 13.62 7.94
C GLN A 136 6.41 14.58 8.53
N GLN A 137 7.70 14.29 8.38
CA GLN A 137 8.78 15.03 9.05
C GLN A 137 9.38 16.17 8.22
N SER A 138 9.22 16.16 6.88
CA SER A 138 9.78 17.23 6.05
C SER A 138 9.09 18.58 6.34
N PRO A 139 9.83 19.65 6.70
CA PRO A 139 9.26 20.98 6.90
C PRO A 139 8.85 21.65 5.58
N HIS A 140 9.42 21.20 4.46
CA HIS A 140 9.15 21.76 3.12
C HIS A 140 8.17 20.89 2.35
N GLN A 141 7.16 21.51 1.70
CA GLN A 141 6.16 20.80 0.91
C GLN A 141 6.78 19.94 -0.20
N ILE A 142 7.76 20.47 -0.94
CA ILE A 142 8.47 19.71 -1.98
C ILE A 142 9.13 18.44 -1.40
N GLY A 143 9.80 18.55 -0.26
CA GLY A 143 10.45 17.40 0.39
C GLY A 143 9.46 16.30 0.78
N LYS A 144 8.23 16.67 1.18
CA LYS A 144 7.17 15.71 1.50
C LYS A 144 6.79 14.85 0.29
N TYR A 145 6.58 15.50 -0.86
CA TYR A 145 6.18 14.81 -2.08
C TYR A 145 7.34 14.07 -2.75
N LEU A 146 8.57 14.56 -2.62
CA LEU A 146 9.76 13.82 -3.05
C LEU A 146 9.95 12.52 -2.26
N ALA A 147 9.68 12.52 -0.96
CA ALA A 147 9.73 11.29 -0.16
C ALA A 147 8.74 10.23 -0.69
N ILE A 148 7.49 10.64 -1.00
CA ILE A 148 6.50 9.78 -1.65
C ILE A 148 7.01 9.27 -3.00
N PHE A 149 7.51 10.19 -3.83
CA PHE A 149 7.99 9.87 -5.17
C PHE A 149 9.11 8.82 -5.16
N PHE A 150 10.15 9.03 -4.35
CA PHE A 150 11.28 8.11 -4.27
C PHE A 150 10.89 6.78 -3.60
N GLY A 151 10.07 6.82 -2.56
CA GLY A 151 9.58 5.61 -1.90
C GLY A 151 8.79 4.72 -2.86
N VAL A 152 7.81 5.30 -3.56
CA VAL A 152 6.94 4.56 -4.50
C VAL A 152 7.73 4.07 -5.71
N THR A 153 8.46 4.96 -6.37
CA THR A 153 9.24 4.59 -7.56
C THR A 153 10.27 3.51 -7.22
N GLY A 154 10.93 3.62 -6.08
CA GLY A 154 11.95 2.68 -5.62
C GLY A 154 11.41 1.26 -5.47
N PHE A 155 10.29 1.07 -4.76
CA PHE A 155 9.78 -0.29 -4.55
C PHE A 155 9.24 -0.93 -5.83
N ILE A 156 8.59 -0.15 -6.71
CA ILE A 156 8.03 -0.66 -7.97
C ILE A 156 9.15 -1.06 -8.93
N LEU A 157 10.17 -0.21 -9.10
CA LEU A 157 11.30 -0.52 -9.96
C LEU A 157 12.07 -1.75 -9.46
N SER A 158 12.20 -1.88 -8.13
CA SER A 158 12.83 -3.04 -7.48
C SER A 158 12.00 -4.33 -7.54
N GLY A 159 10.72 -4.25 -7.96
CA GLY A 159 9.86 -5.43 -8.08
C GLY A 159 9.34 -5.96 -6.75
N TYR A 160 9.18 -5.11 -5.74
CA TYR A 160 8.67 -5.51 -4.43
C TYR A 160 7.14 -5.59 -4.39
N GLU A 161 6.63 -6.32 -3.41
CA GLU A 161 5.24 -6.74 -3.29
C GLU A 161 4.45 -5.84 -2.32
N HIS A 162 3.35 -5.25 -2.78
CA HIS A 162 2.52 -4.34 -1.99
C HIS A 162 1.09 -4.86 -1.94
N CYS A 163 0.65 -5.35 -0.78
CA CYS A 163 -0.59 -6.09 -0.67
C CYS A 163 -1.81 -5.35 -1.26
N VAL A 164 -1.93 -4.03 -1.07
CA VAL A 164 -3.07 -3.25 -1.61
C VAL A 164 -3.00 -3.08 -3.14
N ALA A 165 -1.80 -3.04 -3.71
CA ALA A 165 -1.64 -3.02 -5.17
C ALA A 165 -1.98 -4.40 -5.74
N ASP A 166 -1.59 -5.47 -5.04
CA ASP A 166 -1.91 -6.84 -5.45
C ASP A 166 -3.40 -7.15 -5.35
N MET A 167 -4.14 -6.56 -4.41
CA MET A 167 -5.60 -6.61 -4.39
C MET A 167 -6.21 -6.08 -5.70
N PHE A 168 -5.67 -4.99 -6.23
CA PHE A 168 -6.07 -4.44 -7.53
C PHE A 168 -5.67 -5.40 -8.67
N TYR A 169 -4.43 -5.88 -8.72
CA TYR A 169 -3.97 -6.76 -9.79
C TYR A 169 -4.73 -8.09 -9.85
N PHE A 170 -4.95 -8.76 -8.71
CA PHE A 170 -5.74 -10.00 -8.65
C PHE A 170 -7.19 -9.79 -9.08
N THR A 171 -7.81 -8.65 -8.69
CA THR A 171 -9.17 -8.33 -9.11
C THR A 171 -9.24 -8.01 -10.61
N MET A 172 -8.32 -7.19 -11.11
CA MET A 172 -8.27 -6.78 -12.52
C MET A 172 -7.99 -7.98 -13.44
N ALA A 173 -7.18 -8.93 -13.00
CA ALA A 173 -6.90 -10.16 -13.73
C ALA A 173 -8.02 -11.22 -13.61
N GLY A 174 -8.94 -11.07 -12.65
CA GLY A 174 -9.96 -12.09 -12.37
C GLY A 174 -9.39 -13.38 -11.78
N LEU A 175 -8.28 -13.29 -11.03
CA LEU A 175 -7.49 -14.45 -10.55
C LEU A 175 -7.66 -14.71 -9.04
N TRP A 176 -8.79 -14.33 -8.46
CA TRP A 176 -9.07 -14.67 -7.06
C TRP A 176 -9.27 -16.18 -6.90
N SER A 177 -8.49 -16.78 -6.02
CA SER A 177 -8.54 -18.19 -5.64
C SER A 177 -8.07 -18.32 -4.19
N TRP A 178 -8.19 -19.53 -3.62
CA TRP A 178 -7.64 -19.78 -2.29
C TRP A 178 -6.11 -19.57 -2.24
N ASP A 179 -5.40 -19.97 -3.30
CA ASP A 179 -3.95 -19.77 -3.39
C ASP A 179 -3.57 -18.28 -3.46
N THR A 180 -4.25 -17.48 -4.28
CA THR A 180 -3.95 -16.05 -4.40
C THR A 180 -4.29 -15.28 -3.12
N LEU A 181 -5.33 -15.70 -2.40
CA LEU A 181 -5.62 -15.17 -1.07
C LEU A 181 -4.51 -15.49 -0.06
N LEU A 182 -4.01 -16.72 -0.03
CA LEU A 182 -2.91 -17.10 0.87
C LEU A 182 -1.62 -16.32 0.56
N ARG A 183 -1.27 -16.18 -0.73
CA ARG A 183 -0.12 -15.37 -1.17
C ARG A 183 -0.27 -13.90 -0.77
N LEU A 184 -1.46 -13.33 -0.95
CA LEU A 184 -1.76 -11.97 -0.51
C LEU A 184 -1.60 -11.80 1.00
N LEU A 185 -2.01 -12.79 1.81
CA LEU A 185 -1.82 -12.76 3.26
C LEU A 185 -0.34 -12.85 3.64
N VAL A 186 0.46 -13.65 2.93
CA VAL A 186 1.92 -13.71 3.12
C VAL A 186 2.59 -12.38 2.79
N ILE A 187 2.22 -11.75 1.67
CA ILE A 187 2.69 -10.41 1.29
C ILE A 187 2.25 -9.37 2.34
N THR A 188 0.99 -9.42 2.80
CA THR A 188 0.46 -8.54 3.84
C THR A 188 1.26 -8.67 5.14
N LEU A 189 1.61 -9.90 5.54
CA LEU A 189 2.44 -10.16 6.71
C LEU A 189 3.86 -9.59 6.52
N GLY A 190 4.45 -9.80 5.34
CA GLY A 190 5.73 -9.19 4.98
C GLY A 190 5.69 -7.67 5.09
N ASN A 191 4.66 -7.04 4.51
CA ASN A 191 4.47 -5.60 4.60
C ASN A 191 4.35 -5.13 6.06
N ALA A 192 3.55 -5.81 6.89
CA ALA A 192 3.42 -5.48 8.31
C ALA A 192 4.78 -5.55 9.04
N VAL A 193 5.54 -6.63 8.83
CA VAL A 193 6.86 -6.81 9.42
C VAL A 193 7.84 -5.72 8.98
N GLY A 194 7.92 -5.42 7.68
CA GLY A 194 8.85 -4.40 7.16
C GLY A 194 8.58 -3.00 7.71
N GLY A 195 7.31 -2.62 7.80
CA GLY A 195 6.92 -1.32 8.35
C GLY A 195 7.18 -1.20 9.84
N VAL A 196 6.82 -2.23 10.61
CA VAL A 196 7.01 -2.26 12.07
C VAL A 196 8.49 -2.32 12.44
N ALA A 197 9.25 -3.22 11.83
CA ALA A 197 10.64 -3.47 12.22
C ALA A 197 11.48 -2.19 12.11
N PHE A 198 11.32 -1.46 11.01
CA PHE A 198 12.07 -0.22 10.81
C PHE A 198 11.61 0.90 11.75
N ALA A 199 10.31 1.02 12.01
CA ALA A 199 9.78 1.98 12.97
C ALA A 199 10.31 1.73 14.40
N LEU A 200 10.37 0.46 14.82
CA LEU A 200 10.93 0.05 16.12
C LEU A 200 12.45 0.31 16.21
N VAL A 201 13.22 -0.10 15.20
CA VAL A 201 14.67 0.12 15.16
C VAL A 201 14.99 1.61 15.23
N ARG A 202 14.27 2.44 14.47
CA ARG A 202 14.46 3.88 14.51
C ARG A 202 14.11 4.50 15.86
N SER A 203 13.00 4.09 16.47
CA SER A 203 12.62 4.56 17.81
C SER A 203 13.71 4.21 18.83
N TRP A 204 14.22 2.97 18.80
CA TRP A 204 15.32 2.52 19.65
C TRP A 204 16.59 3.36 19.47
N LEU A 205 16.99 3.63 18.21
CA LEU A 205 18.17 4.47 17.92
C LEU A 205 18.01 5.92 18.41
N SER A 206 16.79 6.47 18.35
CA SER A 206 16.53 7.85 18.78
C SER A 206 16.33 8.04 20.29
N GLY A 207 16.24 6.96 21.08
CA GLY A 207 15.97 7.04 22.53
C GLY A 207 14.59 7.59 22.91
N ASP A 208 13.70 7.81 21.94
CA ASP A 208 12.44 8.53 22.08
C ASP A 208 11.27 7.53 22.13
N GLN A 209 10.77 7.27 23.34
CA GLN A 209 9.78 6.24 23.63
C GLN A 209 8.33 6.76 23.70
N ARG A 210 8.03 8.05 23.47
CA ARG A 210 6.71 8.58 23.90
C ARG A 210 5.85 9.42 22.94
N GLU A 211 6.29 9.87 21.77
CA GLU A 211 5.48 10.87 21.02
C GLU A 211 5.22 10.64 19.53
N ARG A 212 5.43 9.44 18.98
CA ARG A 212 5.37 9.24 17.51
C ARG A 212 4.21 8.40 16.97
N GLY A 213 3.26 8.02 17.83
CA GLY A 213 2.02 7.41 17.36
C GLY A 213 1.08 8.48 16.80
N PRO A 214 0.65 8.41 15.53
CA PRO A 214 -0.42 9.26 15.05
C PRO A 214 -1.65 9.10 15.96
N PRO A 215 -2.35 10.18 16.38
CA PRO A 215 -3.58 10.08 17.14
C PRO A 215 -4.58 9.12 16.45
N ALA A 216 -5.46 8.47 17.20
CA ALA A 216 -6.43 7.52 16.63
C ALA A 216 -7.41 8.11 15.57
N ASN A 217 -7.37 9.43 15.40
CA ASN A 217 -8.11 10.22 14.42
C ASN A 217 -7.21 11.07 13.52
N SER A 218 -5.88 10.94 13.58
CA SER A 218 -5.07 11.69 12.64
C SER A 218 -5.28 11.12 11.23
N PRO A 219 -5.45 12.01 10.25
CA PRO A 219 -5.38 11.63 8.84
C PRO A 219 -4.01 11.03 8.47
N LEU A 220 -3.02 11.20 9.35
CA LEU A 220 -1.64 10.70 9.30
C LEU A 220 -1.47 9.46 10.17
#